data_AF-A0A2V8IRF6-F1
#
_entry.id   AF-A0A2V8IRF6-F1
#
_cell.length_a   1.000
_cell.length_b   1.000
_cell.length_c   1.000
_cell.angle_alpha   90.00
_cell.angle_beta   90.00
_cell.angle_gamma   90.00
#
_symmetry.space_group_name_H-M   'P 1'
#
loop_
_entity.id
_entity.type
_entity.pdbx_description
1 polymer ?
#
loop_
_entity_poly.entity_id
_entity_poly.type
_entity_poly.pdbx_seq_one_letter_code
_entity_poly.pdbx_strand_id
1 'polypeptide(L)'
;MTYRHQEPIDHDLLVALHRLAHETVVPPPDPSREAALLAAFDAARSQCRHSWAGYWWMAALTTAAALLIAVVIGPGTEQPGNAGLLASHPVTVSEFVPWPGAHELPPLESGELLRVDLPVSMLPALGMMPPAIHGTSVKADLIVGQDGLTRAVRLVSD
;
A
#
# COMPACT_ATOMS: atom_id res chain seq x y z
N MET A 1 -28.84 27.43 -2.75
CA MET A 1 -27.60 27.63 -2.00
C MET A 1 -27.87 27.15 -0.58
N THR A 2 -27.73 25.85 -0.33
CA THR A 2 -28.16 25.19 0.90
C THR A 2 -26.94 24.88 1.78
N TYR A 3 -26.89 25.53 2.94
CA TYR A 3 -25.89 25.31 3.97
C TYR A 3 -26.10 23.93 4.58
N ARG A 4 -25.08 23.06 4.53
CA ARG A 4 -25.04 21.77 5.22
C ARG A 4 -24.90 22.08 6.73
N HIS A 5 -25.87 21.68 7.53
CA HIS A 5 -25.76 21.69 8.99
C HIS A 5 -24.59 20.77 9.39
N GLN A 6 -23.46 21.36 9.73
CA GLN A 6 -22.42 20.70 10.51
C GLN A 6 -22.97 20.68 11.94
N GLU A 7 -23.45 19.52 12.43
CA GLU A 7 -23.81 19.42 13.84
C GLU A 7 -22.57 19.75 14.68
N PRO A 8 -22.66 20.73 15.61
CA PRO A 8 -21.58 20.99 16.53
C PRO A 8 -21.38 19.72 17.37
N ILE A 9 -20.15 19.20 17.39
CA ILE A 9 -19.80 18.03 18.21
C ILE A 9 -20.30 18.28 19.63
N ASP A 10 -21.23 17.44 20.08
CA ASP A 10 -21.95 17.64 21.33
C ASP A 10 -20.97 17.70 22.49
N HIS A 11 -20.96 18.83 23.21
CA HIS A 11 -20.05 19.05 24.33
C HIS A 11 -20.30 18.02 25.43
N ASP A 12 -21.55 17.59 25.60
CA ASP A 12 -21.91 16.56 26.59
C ASP A 12 -21.34 15.20 26.20
N LEU A 13 -21.26 14.88 24.90
CA LEU A 13 -20.58 13.67 24.42
C LEU A 13 -19.09 13.72 24.72
N LEU A 14 -18.43 14.87 24.49
CA LEU A 14 -17.01 15.02 24.80
C LEU A 14 -16.74 14.88 26.30
N VAL A 15 -17.61 15.46 27.13
CA VAL A 15 -17.53 15.33 28.60
C VAL A 15 -17.76 13.88 29.03
N ALA A 16 -18.73 13.19 28.43
CA ALA A 16 -19.00 11.78 28.71
C ALA A 16 -17.83 10.87 28.30
N LEU A 17 -17.22 11.10 27.13
CA LEU A 17 -16.03 10.37 26.67
C LEU A 17 -14.83 10.65 27.57
N HIS A 18 -14.64 11.90 27.99
CA HIS A 18 -13.55 12.28 28.90
C HIS A 18 -13.70 11.62 30.28
N ARG A 19 -14.93 11.60 30.81
CA ARG A 19 -15.25 10.90 32.04
C ARG A 19 -15.01 9.40 31.92
N LEU A 20 -15.47 8.78 30.84
CA LEU A 20 -15.27 7.34 30.60
C LEU A 20 -13.79 6.98 30.56
N ALA A 21 -12.96 7.79 29.88
CA ALA A 21 -11.51 7.58 29.81
C ALA A 21 -10.81 7.69 31.18
N HIS A 22 -11.34 8.50 32.10
CA HIS A 22 -10.82 8.61 33.47
C HIS A 22 -11.34 7.53 34.42
N GLU A 23 -12.55 7.02 34.21
CA GLU A 23 -13.13 5.96 35.04
C GLU A 23 -12.64 4.54 34.64
N THR A 24 -12.06 4.38 33.44
CA THR A 24 -11.49 3.10 33.02
C THR A 24 -10.20 2.76 33.76
N VAL A 25 -10.28 1.79 34.67
CA VAL A 25 -9.10 1.16 35.28
C VAL A 25 -8.45 0.23 34.25
N VAL A 26 -7.31 0.65 33.72
CA VAL A 26 -6.48 -0.18 32.85
C VAL A 26 -5.70 -1.16 33.74
N PRO A 27 -5.95 -2.48 33.68
CA PRO A 27 -5.16 -3.44 34.44
C PRO A 27 -3.69 -3.36 34.01
N PRO A 28 -2.74 -3.61 34.93
CA PRO A 28 -1.33 -3.60 34.58
C PRO A 28 -1.07 -4.59 33.44
N PRO A 29 -0.19 -4.24 32.49
CA PRO A 29 0.09 -5.10 31.36
C PRO A 29 0.67 -6.43 31.84
N ASP A 30 0.01 -7.53 31.47
CA ASP A 30 0.50 -8.89 31.69
C ASP A 30 1.51 -9.22 30.58
N PRO A 31 2.81 -9.39 30.91
CA PRO A 31 3.85 -9.63 29.90
C PRO A 31 3.61 -10.91 29.09
N SER A 32 2.93 -11.91 29.67
CA SER A 32 2.63 -13.16 28.97
C SER A 32 1.57 -12.94 27.90
N ARG A 33 0.57 -12.11 28.19
CA ARG A 33 -0.48 -11.72 27.23
C ARG A 33 0.09 -10.84 26.13
N GLU A 34 0.99 -9.91 26.45
CA GLU A 34 1.69 -9.09 25.46
C GLU A 34 2.53 -9.97 24.51
N ALA A 35 3.34 -10.89 25.05
CA ALA A 35 4.13 -11.81 24.24
C ALA A 35 3.25 -12.69 23.34
N ALA A 36 2.10 -13.18 23.84
CA ALA A 36 1.16 -13.96 23.04
C ALA A 36 0.54 -13.14 21.89
N LEU A 37 0.22 -11.85 22.12
CA LEU A 37 -0.30 -10.96 21.09
C LEU A 37 0.75 -10.69 20.00
N LEU A 38 1.98 -10.39 20.41
CA LEU A 38 3.10 -10.18 19.47
C LEU A 38 3.34 -11.44 18.62
N ALA A 39 3.37 -12.62 19.25
CA ALA A 39 3.51 -13.89 18.55
C ALA A 39 2.36 -14.16 17.56
N ALA A 40 1.12 -13.81 17.92
CA ALA A 40 -0.04 -13.97 17.05
C ALA A 40 0.04 -13.04 15.82
N PHE A 41 0.46 -11.79 16.01
CA PHE A 41 0.67 -10.85 14.90
C PHE A 41 1.80 -11.29 13.96
N ASP A 42 2.92 -11.77 14.50
CA ASP A 42 4.03 -12.28 13.69
C ASP A 42 3.64 -13.55 12.91
N ALA A 43 2.86 -14.44 13.55
CA ALA A 43 2.28 -15.59 12.87
C ALA A 43 1.36 -15.17 11.71
N ALA A 44 0.50 -14.16 11.89
CA ALA A 44 -0.36 -13.66 10.82
C ALA A 44 0.44 -13.01 9.66
N ARG A 45 1.49 -12.24 9.96
CA ARG A 45 2.36 -11.64 8.94
C ARG A 45 3.11 -12.69 8.11
N SER A 46 3.59 -13.75 8.76
CA SER A 46 4.31 -14.82 8.05
C SER A 46 3.42 -15.62 7.08
N GLN A 47 2.12 -15.72 7.36
CA GLN A 47 1.14 -16.39 6.48
C GLN A 47 0.91 -15.60 5.18
N CYS A 48 0.72 -14.28 5.26
CA CYS A 48 0.60 -13.42 4.06
C CYS A 48 1.88 -13.41 3.21
N ARG A 49 3.06 -13.56 3.84
CA ARG A 49 4.33 -13.62 3.09
C ARG A 49 4.50 -14.93 2.30
N HIS A 50 3.79 -16.00 2.67
CA HIS A 50 3.86 -17.28 1.97
C HIS A 50 3.03 -17.27 0.66
N SER A 51 1.94 -16.49 0.60
CA SER A 51 1.07 -16.45 -0.59
C SER A 51 1.67 -15.69 -1.78
N TRP A 52 2.64 -14.79 -1.56
CA TRP A 52 3.31 -14.05 -2.64
C TRP A 52 4.57 -14.76 -3.19
N ALA A 53 5.19 -15.65 -2.41
CA ALA A 53 6.45 -16.30 -2.76
C ALA A 53 6.26 -17.46 -3.74
N GLY A 54 5.03 -17.97 -3.88
CA GLY A 54 4.69 -19.04 -4.82
C GLY A 54 4.72 -18.63 -6.29
N TYR A 55 4.65 -17.33 -6.62
CA TYR A 55 4.61 -16.86 -8.01
C TYR A 55 6.00 -16.73 -8.66
N TRP A 56 7.06 -16.51 -7.87
CA TRP A 56 8.42 -16.33 -8.40
C TRP A 56 9.10 -17.65 -8.83
N TRP A 57 8.75 -18.79 -8.21
CA TRP A 57 9.24 -20.10 -8.68
C TRP A 57 8.55 -20.61 -9.96
N MET A 58 7.39 -20.04 -10.33
CA MET A 58 6.73 -20.34 -11.61
C MET A 58 7.25 -19.46 -12.77
N ALA A 59 7.81 -18.28 -12.49
CA ALA A 59 8.37 -17.40 -13.53
C ALA A 59 9.67 -17.96 -14.15
N ALA A 60 10.37 -18.87 -13.47
CA ALA A 60 11.58 -19.51 -14.00
C ALA A 60 11.32 -20.60 -15.07
N LEU A 61 10.06 -20.99 -15.32
CA LEU A 61 9.72 -22.08 -16.25
C LEU A 61 9.03 -21.62 -17.56
N THR A 62 8.81 -20.33 -17.80
CA THR A 62 8.11 -19.83 -19.02
C THR A 62 9.00 -19.13 -20.06
N THR A 63 10.33 -19.12 -19.87
CA THR A 63 11.29 -18.61 -20.86
C THR A 63 11.86 -19.72 -21.76
N ALA A 64 11.00 -20.44 -22.49
CA ALA A 64 11.48 -21.41 -23.51
C ALA A 64 10.70 -21.41 -24.84
N ALA A 65 9.63 -20.62 -25.00
CA ALA A 65 8.80 -20.66 -26.22
C ALA A 65 8.82 -19.37 -27.08
N ALA A 66 9.60 -18.35 -26.73
CA ALA A 66 9.67 -17.09 -27.49
C ALA A 66 10.96 -16.91 -28.32
N LEU A 67 11.83 -17.92 -28.39
CA LEU A 67 13.08 -17.88 -29.19
C LEU A 67 12.97 -18.50 -30.59
N LEU A 68 11.76 -18.86 -31.06
CA LEU A 68 11.58 -19.51 -32.37
C LEU A 68 10.87 -18.66 -33.44
N ILE A 69 10.59 -17.37 -33.20
CA ILE A 69 9.93 -16.50 -34.21
C ILE A 69 10.84 -15.37 -34.75
N ALA A 70 12.04 -15.14 -34.21
CA ALA A 70 12.88 -14.01 -34.61
C ALA A 70 14.11 -14.37 -35.49
N VAL A 71 14.02 -15.38 -36.37
CA VAL A 71 15.12 -15.80 -37.26
C VAL A 71 14.83 -15.56 -38.76
N VAL A 72 13.84 -14.73 -39.13
CA VAL A 72 13.47 -14.57 -40.55
C VAL A 72 13.38 -13.13 -41.07
N ILE A 73 13.85 -12.11 -40.35
CA ILE A 73 14.10 -10.79 -40.99
C ILE A 73 15.33 -10.14 -40.36
N GLY A 74 16.48 -10.26 -41.01
CA GLY A 74 17.55 -9.26 -40.90
C GLY A 74 17.53 -8.32 -42.10
N PRO A 75 18.46 -7.37 -42.20
CA PRO A 75 18.95 -6.43 -41.19
C PRO A 75 18.72 -4.98 -41.66
N GLY A 76 18.69 -3.99 -40.77
CA GLY A 76 18.77 -2.60 -41.23
C GLY A 76 18.30 -1.56 -40.23
N THR A 77 19.17 -0.56 -40.02
CA THR A 77 18.87 0.84 -39.66
C THR A 77 18.15 1.07 -38.33
N GLU A 78 18.56 1.91 -37.40
CA GLU A 78 19.50 3.01 -37.36
C GLU A 78 19.62 3.38 -35.87
N GLN A 79 20.80 3.84 -35.47
CA GLN A 79 21.03 4.42 -34.17
C GLN A 79 20.97 5.94 -34.31
N PRO A 80 19.96 6.64 -33.76
CA PRO A 80 20.09 8.03 -33.37
C PRO A 80 20.47 8.04 -31.87
N GLY A 81 21.56 8.64 -31.44
CA GLY A 81 21.87 10.04 -31.69
C GLY A 81 21.56 10.80 -30.40
N ASN A 82 22.56 10.90 -29.52
CA ASN A 82 22.46 11.56 -28.23
C ASN A 82 22.19 13.07 -28.38
N ALA A 83 21.05 13.53 -27.87
CA ALA A 83 20.78 14.89 -27.39
C ALA A 83 19.42 14.84 -26.68
N GLY A 84 19.20 15.23 -25.44
CA GLY A 84 19.95 16.03 -24.48
C GLY A 84 18.90 16.59 -23.51
N LEU A 85 19.23 16.67 -22.23
CA LEU A 85 18.56 17.52 -21.23
C LEU A 85 17.06 17.30 -20.98
N LEU A 86 16.69 16.11 -20.53
CA LEU A 86 15.84 15.93 -19.35
C LEU A 86 16.18 14.52 -18.85
N ALA A 87 17.00 14.40 -17.83
CA ALA A 87 17.04 13.15 -17.08
C ALA A 87 15.67 13.01 -16.41
N SER A 88 14.70 12.46 -17.13
CA SER A 88 13.60 11.74 -16.49
C SER A 88 14.29 10.65 -15.70
N HIS A 89 14.49 10.87 -14.40
CA HIS A 89 14.79 9.77 -13.50
C HIS A 89 13.78 8.68 -13.84
N PRO A 90 14.22 7.44 -14.13
CA PRO A 90 13.28 6.35 -14.27
C PRO A 90 12.62 6.20 -12.90
N VAL A 91 11.47 6.87 -12.72
CA VAL A 91 10.59 6.63 -11.58
C VAL A 91 10.28 5.16 -11.70
N THR A 92 10.89 4.38 -10.82
CA THR A 92 10.65 2.95 -10.78
C THR A 92 9.23 2.83 -10.26
N VAL A 93 8.28 2.61 -11.18
CA VAL A 93 6.86 2.59 -10.86
C VAL A 93 6.61 1.28 -10.12
N SER A 94 6.47 1.38 -8.79
CA SER A 94 5.98 0.28 -7.97
C SER A 94 4.55 -0.07 -8.40
N GLU A 95 4.22 -1.35 -8.38
CA GLU A 95 2.87 -1.83 -8.70
C GLU A 95 1.86 -1.43 -7.62
N PHE A 96 0.59 -1.29 -8.01
CA PHE A 96 -0.48 -1.06 -7.06
C PHE A 96 -0.80 -2.36 -6.31
N VAL A 97 -0.72 -2.31 -4.99
CA VAL A 97 -1.11 -3.38 -4.08
C VAL A 97 -2.54 -3.12 -3.59
N PRO A 98 -3.44 -4.12 -3.60
CA PRO A 98 -4.79 -3.96 -3.07
C PRO A 98 -4.78 -3.50 -1.61
N TRP A 99 -5.68 -2.57 -1.27
CA TRP A 99 -5.84 -2.13 0.11
C TRP A 99 -6.45 -3.28 0.96
N PRO A 100 -6.03 -3.46 2.23
CA PRO A 100 -6.63 -4.48 3.10
C PRO A 100 -8.16 -4.34 3.18
N GLY A 101 -8.89 -5.43 2.88
CA GLY A 101 -10.35 -5.43 2.83
C GLY A 101 -10.98 -4.92 1.52
N ALA A 102 -10.20 -4.44 0.55
CA ALA A 102 -10.74 -3.88 -0.70
C ALA A 102 -11.47 -4.91 -1.59
N HIS A 103 -11.25 -6.21 -1.36
CA HIS A 103 -11.89 -7.30 -2.11
C HIS A 103 -13.38 -7.47 -1.79
N GLU A 104 -13.84 -6.98 -0.63
CA GLU A 104 -15.26 -7.01 -0.24
C GLU A 104 -16.03 -5.80 -0.77
N LEU A 105 -15.32 -4.82 -1.33
CA LEU A 105 -15.93 -3.58 -1.80
C LEU A 105 -16.58 -3.78 -3.18
N PRO A 106 -17.64 -3.01 -3.50
CA PRO A 106 -18.22 -3.01 -4.83
C PRO A 106 -17.17 -2.70 -5.92
N PRO A 107 -17.38 -3.15 -7.16
CA PRO A 107 -16.49 -2.84 -8.27
C PRO A 107 -16.20 -1.35 -8.40
N LEU A 108 -14.95 -1.03 -8.77
CA LEU A 108 -14.53 0.33 -9.03
C LEU A 108 -15.12 0.80 -10.38
N GLU A 109 -16.03 1.76 -10.34
CA GLU A 109 -16.58 2.38 -11.55
C GLU A 109 -15.83 3.67 -11.90
N SER A 110 -15.45 4.43 -10.88
CA SER A 110 -14.61 5.62 -11.00
C SER A 110 -13.83 5.85 -9.72
N GLY A 111 -12.70 6.54 -9.80
CA GLY A 111 -11.87 6.82 -8.64
C GLY A 111 -10.86 7.92 -8.88
N GLU A 112 -10.24 8.36 -7.80
CA GLU A 112 -9.21 9.37 -7.78
C GLU A 112 -7.87 8.79 -7.32
N LEU A 113 -6.77 9.32 -7.87
CA LEU A 113 -5.42 8.98 -7.45
C LEU A 113 -4.87 10.11 -6.57
N LEU A 114 -4.56 9.78 -5.32
CA LEU A 114 -4.07 10.73 -4.32
C LEU A 114 -2.62 10.44 -3.97
N ARG A 115 -1.73 11.43 -4.09
CA ARG A 115 -0.35 11.33 -3.60
C ARG A 115 -0.27 11.83 -2.16
N VAL A 116 0.18 10.96 -1.26
CA VAL A 116 0.24 11.23 0.19
C VAL A 116 1.61 10.90 0.77
N ASP A 117 1.91 11.47 1.93
CA ASP A 117 3.00 11.02 2.80
C ASP A 117 2.48 9.99 3.80
N LEU A 118 2.87 8.73 3.62
CA LEU A 118 2.46 7.64 4.49
C LEU A 118 3.54 7.36 5.54
N PRO A 119 3.22 7.23 6.83
CA PRO A 119 4.18 6.82 7.84
C PRO A 119 4.77 5.43 7.53
N VAL A 120 6.09 5.27 7.67
CA VAL A 120 6.76 3.98 7.40
C VAL A 120 6.24 2.86 8.32
N SER A 121 5.77 3.22 9.51
CA SER A 121 5.15 2.29 10.47
C SER A 121 3.82 1.67 9.99
N MET A 122 3.14 2.27 9.02
CA MET A 122 1.89 1.72 8.44
C MET A 122 2.15 0.65 7.36
N LEU A 123 3.33 0.65 6.73
CA LEU A 123 3.64 -0.26 5.62
C LEU A 123 3.44 -1.75 5.96
N PRO A 124 3.86 -2.25 7.14
CA PRO A 124 3.63 -3.64 7.51
C PRO A 124 2.15 -4.01 7.61
N ALA A 125 1.27 -3.07 8.02
CA ALA A 125 -0.17 -3.31 8.08
C ALA A 125 -0.81 -3.43 6.69
N LEU A 126 -0.17 -2.84 5.68
CA LEU A 126 -0.55 -2.93 4.27
C LEU A 126 0.15 -4.12 3.56
N GLY A 127 0.89 -4.96 4.29
CA GLY A 127 1.65 -6.07 3.72
C GLY A 127 2.88 -5.65 2.93
N MET A 128 3.29 -4.38 3.02
CA MET A 128 4.47 -3.84 2.34
C MET A 128 5.68 -3.87 3.26
N MET A 129 6.84 -4.22 2.70
CA MET A 129 8.10 -4.12 3.42
C MET A 129 8.51 -2.64 3.51
N PRO A 130 8.94 -2.14 4.68
CA PRO A 130 9.56 -0.84 4.78
C PRO A 130 10.75 -0.72 3.82
N PRO A 131 10.90 0.40 3.09
CA PRO A 131 12.09 0.62 2.27
C PRO A 131 13.32 0.71 3.18
N ALA A 132 14.50 0.34 2.64
CA ALA A 132 15.77 0.42 3.37
C ALA A 132 16.19 1.87 3.70
N ILE A 133 15.52 2.87 3.11
CA ILE A 133 15.77 4.28 3.34
C ILE A 133 15.28 4.65 4.75
N HIS A 134 16.13 5.34 5.49
CA HIS A 134 15.86 5.73 6.86
C HIS A 134 15.03 7.02 6.85
N GLY A 135 13.71 6.87 6.89
CA GLY A 135 12.75 7.98 6.91
C GLY A 135 11.54 7.66 7.79
N THR A 136 10.85 8.70 8.26
CA THR A 136 9.62 8.54 9.05
C THR A 136 8.37 8.39 8.18
N SER A 137 8.44 8.85 6.93
CA SER A 137 7.37 8.76 5.93
C SER A 137 7.91 8.44 4.55
N VAL A 138 7.04 7.89 3.70
CA VAL A 138 7.30 7.59 2.30
C VAL A 138 6.18 8.17 1.43
N LYS A 139 6.51 8.60 0.21
CA LYS A 139 5.50 9.01 -0.75
C LYS A 139 4.74 7.78 -1.25
N ALA A 140 3.43 7.88 -1.29
CA ALA A 140 2.57 6.82 -1.81
C ALA A 140 1.45 7.39 -2.68
N ASP A 141 1.08 6.67 -3.74
CA ASP A 141 -0.15 6.94 -4.47
C ASP A 141 -1.24 6.00 -3.94
N LEU A 142 -2.41 6.54 -3.62
CA LEU A 142 -3.62 5.82 -3.23
C LEU A 142 -4.66 5.90 -4.34
N ILE A 143 -5.32 4.79 -4.64
CA ILE A 143 -6.55 4.79 -5.46
C ILE A 143 -7.73 4.84 -4.49
N VAL A 144 -8.60 5.84 -4.63
CA VAL A 144 -9.82 5.99 -3.84
C VAL A 144 -11.03 5.86 -4.78
N GLY A 145 -11.99 5.02 -4.44
CA GLY A 145 -13.17 4.77 -5.28
C GLY A 145 -14.24 5.85 -5.17
N GLN A 146 -15.29 5.72 -5.99
CA GLN A 146 -16.47 6.60 -5.98
C GLN A 146 -17.22 6.62 -4.64
N ASP A 147 -16.99 5.60 -3.81
CA ASP A 147 -17.51 5.43 -2.46
C ASP A 147 -16.61 6.08 -1.38
N GLY A 148 -15.49 6.69 -1.78
CA GLY A 148 -14.54 7.31 -0.86
C GLY A 148 -13.63 6.32 -0.12
N LEU A 149 -13.70 5.03 -0.46
CA LEU A 149 -12.88 3.99 0.17
C LEU A 149 -11.61 3.72 -0.62
N THR A 150 -10.51 3.46 0.09
CA THR A 150 -9.21 3.18 -0.53
C THR A 150 -9.22 1.78 -1.15
N ARG A 151 -8.79 1.68 -2.41
CA ARG A 151 -8.80 0.45 -3.22
C ARG A 151 -7.43 -0.16 -3.37
N ALA A 152 -6.40 0.68 -3.53
CA ALA A 152 -5.04 0.24 -3.70
C ALA A 152 -4.05 1.31 -3.26
N VAL A 153 -2.81 0.89 -3.01
CA VAL A 153 -1.68 1.73 -2.64
C VAL A 153 -0.44 1.30 -3.42
N ARG A 154 0.38 2.25 -3.85
CA ARG A 154 1.76 1.97 -4.27
C ARG A 154 2.73 2.95 -3.64
N LEU A 155 3.96 2.51 -3.44
CA LEU A 155 5.04 3.38 -3.00
C LEU A 155 5.65 4.11 -4.20
N VAL A 156 6.01 5.37 -4.01
CA VAL A 156 6.67 6.19 -5.01
C VAL A 156 8.13 6.33 -4.59
N SER A 157 9.03 5.86 -5.44
CA SER A 157 10.46 6.13 -5.30
C SER A 157 10.76 7.44 -6.02
N ASP A 158 11.33 8.40 -5.31
CA ASP A 158 11.85 9.66 -5.85
C ASP A 158 13.29 9.45 -6.38
#